data_AF-A0AAW8NJK4-F1
#
_entry.id   AF-A0AAW8NJK4-F1
#
_cell.length_a   1.000
_cell.length_b   1.000
_cell.length_c   1.000
_cell.angle_alpha   90.00
_cell.angle_beta   90.00
_cell.angle_gamma   90.00
#
_symmetry.space_group_name_H-M   'P 1'
#
loop_
_entity.id
_entity.type
_entity.pdbx_description
1 polymer ?
#
loop_
_entity_poly.entity_id
_entity_poly.type
_entity_poly.pdbx_seq_one_letter_code
_entity_poly.pdbx_strand_id
1 'polypeptide(L)'
;MSESDGIDDFFDNGMRQSLMIASRIAETLARRRQEAQRQQEHLDSQAAHEAQTRLSAERSSALAVLAPVQKEEWWDKAQPADIAAAHAVAEGWKDHDPTALEASAKIREEVLARYGIDTHDVGTDTAYLESGIETIATGKARQDELARSQEEARKAAAEHEKAMQLIAAAQSEELRTQATKLAPEMERHQVPVEYLANPELAQALQRAHNAKTPKAAAAADSEIKERLFLIGKDGINGPDIEQLRKETTANLSGAGDMHFRDPVFVKAAKEMHEAKLLAEGGFIGSPSASMEQRYERAEKELFARLEGVGREIEERVTGNDSSQLKDQALKTETASATGYGSAEHHAKFAESLEETGASEAQIRGRLTAARSEGTHPSAAVTMGKGAAKARKSRAGAAVGAERSKGGPSR
;
A
#
# COMPACT_ATOMS: atom_id res chain seq x y z
N MET A 1 -12.50 -137.51 -22.92
CA MET A 1 -11.32 -137.24 -22.06
C MET A 1 -10.65 -136.02 -22.67
N SER A 2 -11.15 -134.80 -22.50
CA SER A 2 -11.43 -134.02 -21.28
C SER A 2 -10.13 -133.59 -20.58
N GLU A 3 -9.61 -132.45 -21.03
CA GLU A 3 -8.93 -131.43 -20.21
C GLU A 3 -8.95 -130.12 -21.02
N SER A 4 -9.98 -129.33 -20.77
CA SER A 4 -10.07 -127.90 -21.12
C SER A 4 -10.84 -127.29 -19.97
N ASP A 5 -10.14 -127.01 -18.88
CA ASP A 5 -10.71 -126.29 -17.75
C ASP A 5 -9.58 -125.55 -17.01
N GLY A 6 -9.71 -124.23 -16.86
CA GLY A 6 -8.85 -123.45 -15.94
C GLY A 6 -8.22 -122.12 -16.41
N ILE A 7 -8.36 -121.68 -17.66
CA ILE A 7 -7.78 -120.37 -18.09
C ILE A 7 -8.84 -119.30 -18.36
N ASP A 8 -10.07 -119.66 -18.72
CA ASP A 8 -11.14 -118.68 -19.04
C ASP A 8 -11.77 -118.05 -17.78
N ASP A 9 -11.80 -118.78 -16.65
CA ASP A 9 -12.32 -118.29 -15.36
C ASP A 9 -11.40 -117.26 -14.66
N PHE A 10 -10.13 -117.12 -15.10
CA PHE A 10 -9.21 -116.12 -14.56
C PHE A 10 -9.32 -114.77 -15.27
N PHE A 11 -9.67 -114.78 -16.56
CA PHE A 11 -9.84 -113.54 -17.34
C PHE A 11 -11.18 -112.86 -17.06
N ASP A 12 -12.27 -113.62 -16.88
CA ASP A 12 -13.60 -113.02 -16.62
C ASP A 12 -13.72 -112.50 -15.16
N ASN A 13 -13.07 -113.17 -14.19
CA ASN A 13 -12.98 -112.68 -12.81
C ASN A 13 -12.05 -111.46 -12.68
N GLY A 14 -10.95 -111.41 -13.44
CA GLY A 14 -10.06 -110.25 -13.51
C GLY A 14 -10.71 -109.01 -14.15
N MET A 15 -11.56 -109.21 -15.15
CA MET A 15 -12.26 -108.11 -15.82
C MET A 15 -13.30 -107.45 -14.90
N ARG A 16 -14.10 -108.23 -14.15
CA ARG A 16 -15.02 -107.69 -13.13
C ARG A 16 -14.29 -106.98 -11.99
N GLN A 17 -13.15 -107.52 -11.56
CA GLN A 17 -12.31 -106.89 -10.53
C GLN A 17 -11.71 -105.57 -11.03
N SER A 18 -11.26 -105.51 -12.29
CA SER A 18 -10.72 -104.27 -12.87
C SER A 18 -11.79 -103.18 -13.07
N LEU A 19 -13.02 -103.55 -13.44
CA LEU A 19 -14.14 -102.62 -13.58
C LEU A 19 -14.56 -102.01 -12.23
N MET A 20 -14.52 -102.78 -11.16
CA MET A 20 -14.76 -102.31 -9.78
C MET A 20 -13.65 -101.34 -9.30
N ILE A 21 -12.41 -101.58 -9.71
CA ILE A 21 -11.29 -100.68 -9.39
C ILE A 21 -11.41 -99.39 -10.22
N ALA A 22 -11.77 -99.47 -11.51
CA ALA A 22 -11.96 -98.32 -12.37
C ALA A 22 -13.17 -97.45 -11.95
N SER A 23 -14.27 -98.04 -11.49
CA SER A 23 -15.43 -97.29 -10.98
C SER A 23 -15.09 -96.53 -9.70
N ARG A 24 -14.31 -97.13 -8.79
CA ARG A 24 -13.81 -96.46 -7.57
C ARG A 24 -12.84 -95.33 -7.89
N ILE A 25 -12.03 -95.46 -8.94
CA ILE A 25 -11.16 -94.38 -9.43
C ILE A 25 -11.98 -93.25 -10.08
N ALA A 26 -13.00 -93.57 -10.87
CA ALA A 26 -13.91 -92.59 -11.46
C ALA A 26 -14.73 -91.84 -10.38
N GLU A 27 -15.22 -92.56 -9.38
CA GLU A 27 -15.95 -91.98 -8.25
C GLU A 27 -15.05 -91.07 -7.40
N THR A 28 -13.81 -91.47 -7.12
CA THR A 28 -12.86 -90.63 -6.37
C THR A 28 -12.44 -89.39 -7.16
N LEU A 29 -12.28 -89.50 -8.48
CA LEU A 29 -12.01 -88.34 -9.35
C LEU A 29 -13.20 -87.37 -9.41
N ALA A 30 -14.43 -87.89 -9.52
CA ALA A 30 -15.65 -87.08 -9.47
C ALA A 30 -15.81 -86.35 -8.13
N ARG A 31 -15.54 -87.03 -7.00
CA ARG A 31 -15.53 -86.43 -5.66
C ARG A 31 -14.48 -85.34 -5.54
N ARG A 32 -13.23 -85.57 -6.01
CA ARG A 32 -12.18 -84.54 -6.01
C ARG A 32 -12.54 -83.31 -6.83
N ARG A 33 -13.15 -83.48 -8.01
CA ARG A 33 -13.61 -82.35 -8.83
C ARG A 33 -14.73 -81.57 -8.14
N GLN A 34 -15.67 -82.27 -7.52
CA GLN A 34 -16.75 -81.65 -6.77
C GLN A 34 -16.23 -80.91 -5.52
N GLU A 35 -15.26 -81.50 -4.81
CA GLU A 35 -14.58 -80.85 -3.69
C GLU A 35 -13.81 -79.60 -4.13
N ALA A 36 -13.09 -79.67 -5.25
CA ALA A 36 -12.39 -78.51 -5.83
C ALA A 36 -13.36 -77.38 -6.26
N GLN A 37 -14.52 -77.72 -6.84
CA GLN A 37 -15.55 -76.74 -7.18
C GLN A 37 -16.14 -76.07 -5.94
N ARG A 38 -16.47 -76.84 -4.90
CA ARG A 38 -16.95 -76.27 -3.62
C ARG A 38 -15.90 -75.39 -2.96
N GLN A 39 -14.63 -75.78 -3.00
CA GLN A 39 -13.53 -74.96 -2.50
C GLN A 39 -13.46 -73.63 -3.24
N GLN A 40 -13.56 -73.65 -4.58
CA GLN A 40 -13.58 -72.43 -5.38
C GLN A 40 -14.80 -71.55 -5.05
N GLU A 41 -16.00 -72.11 -4.99
CA GLU A 41 -17.22 -71.38 -4.60
C GLU A 41 -17.12 -70.78 -3.19
N HIS A 42 -16.52 -71.51 -2.24
CA HIS A 42 -16.25 -71.00 -0.90
C HIS A 42 -15.26 -69.82 -0.93
N LEU A 43 -14.17 -69.93 -1.67
CA LEU A 43 -13.20 -68.84 -1.83
C LEU A 43 -13.83 -67.61 -2.49
N ASP A 44 -14.64 -67.81 -3.54
CA ASP A 44 -15.34 -66.73 -4.23
C ASP A 44 -16.39 -66.07 -3.31
N SER A 45 -17.13 -66.85 -2.52
CA SER A 45 -18.11 -66.32 -1.55
C SER A 45 -17.43 -65.54 -0.41
N GLN A 46 -16.27 -66.00 0.07
CA GLN A 46 -15.48 -65.30 1.08
C GLN A 46 -14.92 -64.00 0.51
N ALA A 47 -14.33 -64.03 -0.69
CA ALA A 47 -13.84 -62.85 -1.36
C ALA A 47 -14.95 -61.81 -1.61
N ALA A 48 -16.16 -62.26 -2.00
CA ALA A 48 -17.31 -61.39 -2.16
C ALA A 48 -17.77 -60.75 -0.84
N HIS A 49 -17.82 -61.51 0.26
CA HIS A 49 -18.14 -60.98 1.58
C HIS A 49 -17.08 -60.01 2.11
N GLU A 50 -15.81 -60.29 1.91
CA GLU A 50 -14.72 -59.39 2.29
C GLU A 50 -14.78 -58.08 1.49
N ALA A 51 -15.00 -58.17 0.17
CA ALA A 51 -15.16 -56.99 -0.67
C ALA A 51 -16.38 -56.16 -0.26
N GLN A 52 -17.51 -56.80 0.04
CA GLN A 52 -18.72 -56.12 0.50
C GLN A 52 -18.53 -55.46 1.87
N THR A 53 -17.82 -56.12 2.79
CA THR A 53 -17.51 -55.58 4.12
C THR A 53 -16.64 -54.32 3.99
N ARG A 54 -15.59 -54.36 3.15
CA ARG A 54 -14.74 -53.19 2.88
C ARG A 54 -15.55 -52.04 2.27
N LEU A 55 -16.36 -52.31 1.25
CA LEU A 55 -17.19 -51.28 0.61
C LEU A 55 -18.21 -50.68 1.59
N SER A 56 -18.82 -51.49 2.46
CA SER A 56 -19.75 -51.00 3.48
C SER A 56 -19.06 -50.13 4.53
N ALA A 57 -17.82 -50.46 4.89
CA ALA A 57 -17.00 -49.66 5.79
C ALA A 57 -16.62 -48.32 5.15
N GLU A 58 -16.14 -48.34 3.90
CA GLU A 58 -15.82 -47.14 3.11
C GLU A 58 -17.03 -46.23 2.91
N ARG A 59 -18.21 -46.81 2.65
CA ARG A 59 -19.46 -46.05 2.57
C ARG A 59 -19.80 -45.39 3.91
N SER A 60 -19.70 -46.13 5.01
CA SER A 60 -20.04 -45.60 6.34
C SER A 60 -19.13 -44.43 6.75
N SER A 61 -17.84 -44.49 6.40
CA SER A 61 -16.90 -43.39 6.68
C SER A 61 -17.16 -42.18 5.77
N ALA A 62 -17.49 -42.39 4.50
CA ALA A 62 -17.89 -41.33 3.59
C ALA A 62 -19.17 -40.61 4.07
N LEU A 63 -20.20 -41.35 4.47
CA LEU A 63 -21.44 -40.77 4.98
C LEU A 63 -21.26 -40.00 6.30
N ALA A 64 -20.30 -40.40 7.14
CA ALA A 64 -20.00 -39.68 8.37
C ALA A 64 -19.54 -38.23 8.12
N VAL A 65 -18.86 -37.97 6.99
CA VAL A 65 -18.45 -36.62 6.56
C VAL A 65 -19.65 -35.77 6.14
N LEU A 66 -20.70 -36.39 5.61
CA LEU A 66 -21.90 -35.71 5.12
C LEU A 66 -22.95 -35.46 6.21
N ALA A 67 -22.89 -36.18 7.33
CA ALA A 67 -23.86 -36.03 8.42
C ALA A 67 -24.02 -34.59 8.97
N PRO A 68 -22.96 -33.76 9.09
CA PRO A 68 -23.07 -32.37 9.53
C PRO A 68 -23.74 -31.44 8.50
N VAL A 69 -23.66 -31.73 7.20
CA VAL A 69 -24.16 -30.88 6.10
C VAL A 69 -25.66 -30.59 6.23
N GLN A 70 -26.41 -31.53 6.81
CA GLN A 70 -27.84 -31.37 7.02
C GLN A 70 -28.18 -30.33 8.09
N LYS A 71 -27.22 -29.96 8.96
CA LYS A 71 -27.42 -29.04 10.09
C LYS A 71 -27.05 -27.61 9.72
N GLU A 72 -27.91 -26.64 10.02
CA GLU A 72 -27.65 -25.21 9.77
C GLU A 72 -26.41 -24.69 10.52
N GLU A 73 -26.23 -25.09 11.78
CA GLU A 73 -25.10 -24.66 12.60
C GLU A 73 -23.72 -25.02 12.02
N TRP A 74 -23.66 -26.05 11.16
CA TRP A 74 -22.43 -26.40 10.47
C TRP A 74 -22.08 -25.33 9.44
N TRP A 75 -23.04 -24.88 8.64
CA TRP A 75 -22.84 -23.86 7.61
C TRP A 75 -22.41 -22.49 8.14
N ASP A 76 -22.74 -22.18 9.39
CA ASP A 76 -22.31 -20.93 10.05
C ASP A 76 -20.83 -20.94 10.44
N LYS A 77 -20.23 -22.13 10.55
CA LYS A 77 -18.84 -22.33 11.02
C LYS A 77 -17.93 -23.00 10.00
N ALA A 78 -18.52 -23.64 8.98
CA ALA A 78 -17.82 -24.39 7.96
C ALA A 78 -16.82 -23.49 7.23
N GLN A 79 -15.58 -23.97 7.12
CA GLN A 79 -14.57 -23.31 6.32
C GLN A 79 -14.76 -23.68 4.83
N PRO A 80 -14.22 -22.88 3.89
CA PRO A 80 -14.28 -23.20 2.46
C PRO A 80 -13.78 -24.62 2.15
N ALA A 81 -12.72 -25.07 2.81
CA ALA A 81 -12.17 -26.42 2.70
C ALA A 81 -13.15 -27.51 3.17
N ASP A 82 -13.89 -27.28 4.27
CA ASP A 82 -14.87 -28.24 4.80
C ASP A 82 -16.02 -28.43 3.80
N ILE A 83 -16.48 -27.34 3.18
CA ILE A 83 -17.54 -27.34 2.18
C ILE A 83 -17.07 -28.06 0.91
N ALA A 84 -15.85 -27.78 0.44
CA ALA A 84 -15.27 -28.43 -0.73
C ALA A 84 -15.06 -29.93 -0.50
N ALA A 85 -14.58 -30.33 0.68
CA ALA A 85 -14.41 -31.74 1.05
C ALA A 85 -15.75 -32.49 1.13
N ALA A 86 -16.77 -31.88 1.75
CA ALA A 86 -18.12 -32.45 1.80
C ALA A 86 -18.72 -32.58 0.40
N HIS A 87 -18.51 -31.59 -0.48
CA HIS A 87 -18.94 -31.64 -1.87
C HIS A 87 -18.29 -32.80 -2.63
N ALA A 88 -16.98 -32.99 -2.49
CA ALA A 88 -16.25 -34.08 -3.13
C ALA A 88 -16.79 -35.46 -2.74
N VAL A 89 -17.06 -35.65 -1.44
CA VAL A 89 -17.59 -36.90 -0.91
C VAL A 89 -19.03 -37.12 -1.38
N ALA A 90 -19.87 -36.09 -1.38
CA ALA A 90 -21.24 -36.19 -1.87
C ALA A 90 -21.28 -36.55 -3.37
N GLU A 91 -20.46 -35.87 -4.18
CA GLU A 91 -20.40 -36.07 -5.63
C GLU A 91 -19.86 -37.46 -6.02
N GLY A 92 -18.92 -38.01 -5.24
CA GLY A 92 -18.39 -39.36 -5.45
C GLY A 92 -19.35 -40.49 -5.08
N TRP A 93 -20.33 -40.25 -4.22
CA TRP A 93 -21.24 -41.28 -3.70
C TRP A 93 -22.71 -41.11 -4.10
N LYS A 94 -23.10 -39.99 -4.73
CA LYS A 94 -24.51 -39.68 -5.04
C LYS A 94 -25.23 -40.73 -5.91
N ASP A 95 -24.51 -41.44 -6.78
CA ASP A 95 -25.09 -42.47 -7.65
C ASP A 95 -25.27 -43.83 -6.93
N HIS A 96 -24.72 -43.96 -5.73
CA HIS A 96 -24.67 -45.21 -4.96
C HIS A 96 -25.37 -45.12 -3.60
N ASP A 97 -25.62 -43.90 -3.09
CA ASP A 97 -26.26 -43.66 -1.80
C ASP A 97 -27.24 -42.47 -1.84
N PRO A 98 -28.51 -42.64 -1.38
CA PRO A 98 -29.49 -41.56 -1.37
C PRO A 98 -29.18 -40.42 -0.41
N THR A 99 -28.50 -40.69 0.71
CA THR A 99 -28.05 -39.66 1.67
C THR A 99 -26.98 -38.76 1.04
N ALA A 100 -26.10 -39.34 0.24
CA ALA A 100 -25.09 -38.57 -0.50
C ALA A 100 -25.72 -37.69 -1.58
N LEU A 101 -26.77 -38.17 -2.24
CA LEU A 101 -27.56 -37.37 -3.18
C LEU A 101 -28.25 -36.18 -2.49
N GLU A 102 -28.88 -36.39 -1.33
CA GLU A 102 -29.49 -35.32 -0.54
C GLU A 102 -28.46 -34.29 -0.08
N ALA A 103 -27.30 -34.74 0.41
CA ALA A 103 -26.21 -33.85 0.81
C ALA A 103 -25.67 -33.04 -0.38
N SER A 104 -25.51 -33.65 -1.57
CA SER A 104 -25.09 -32.95 -2.80
C SER A 104 -26.08 -31.83 -3.17
N ALA A 105 -27.38 -32.11 -3.10
CA ALA A 105 -28.42 -31.13 -3.38
C ALA A 105 -28.41 -29.96 -2.37
N LYS A 106 -28.28 -30.26 -1.07
CA LYS A 106 -28.20 -29.22 -0.03
C LYS A 106 -26.93 -28.38 -0.16
N ILE A 107 -25.78 -29.00 -0.45
CA ILE A 107 -24.53 -28.28 -0.67
C ILE A 107 -24.66 -27.31 -1.83
N ARG A 108 -25.26 -27.72 -2.94
CA ARG A 108 -25.50 -26.83 -4.08
C ARG A 108 -26.36 -25.64 -3.70
N GLU A 109 -27.47 -25.87 -3.00
CA GLU A 109 -28.40 -24.80 -2.58
C GLU A 109 -27.72 -23.78 -1.67
N GLU A 110 -27.02 -24.24 -0.63
CA GLU A 110 -26.34 -23.38 0.34
C GLU A 110 -25.16 -22.64 -0.29
N VAL A 111 -24.37 -23.30 -1.13
CA VAL A 111 -23.24 -22.65 -1.82
C VAL A 111 -23.74 -21.58 -2.79
N LEU A 112 -24.81 -21.86 -3.54
CA LEU A 112 -25.44 -20.88 -4.42
C LEU A 112 -26.05 -19.71 -3.63
N ALA A 113 -26.74 -19.98 -2.53
CA ALA A 113 -27.38 -18.95 -1.73
C ALA A 113 -26.37 -18.05 -1.00
N ARG A 114 -25.32 -18.64 -0.40
CA ARG A 114 -24.34 -17.92 0.43
C ARG A 114 -23.22 -17.29 -0.40
N TYR A 115 -22.79 -17.96 -1.46
CA TYR A 115 -21.63 -17.56 -2.25
C TYR A 115 -21.95 -17.28 -3.73
N GLY A 116 -23.14 -17.63 -4.23
CA GLY A 116 -23.50 -17.36 -5.63
C GLY A 116 -22.79 -18.28 -6.63
N ILE A 117 -22.21 -19.39 -6.16
CA ILE A 117 -21.51 -20.37 -6.99
C ILE A 117 -22.45 -21.56 -7.20
N ASP A 118 -22.74 -21.91 -8.45
CA ASP A 118 -23.41 -23.18 -8.76
C ASP A 118 -22.37 -24.30 -8.78
N THR A 119 -22.48 -25.26 -7.86
CA THR A 119 -21.54 -26.38 -7.78
C THR A 119 -21.65 -27.33 -8.99
N HIS A 120 -22.75 -27.28 -9.75
CA HIS A 120 -22.88 -28.04 -10.99
C HIS A 120 -21.89 -27.58 -12.06
N ASP A 121 -21.64 -26.28 -12.16
CA ASP A 121 -20.72 -25.69 -13.14
C ASP A 121 -19.25 -25.96 -12.78
N VAL A 122 -18.99 -26.26 -11.50
CA VAL A 122 -17.65 -26.56 -10.97
C VAL A 122 -17.28 -28.03 -11.12
N GLY A 123 -18.26 -28.94 -11.12
CA GLY A 123 -18.03 -30.37 -11.18
C GLY A 123 -17.21 -30.89 -10.00
N THR A 124 -16.31 -31.85 -10.21
CA THR A 124 -15.49 -32.46 -9.13
C THR A 124 -14.26 -31.64 -8.75
N ASP A 125 -14.09 -30.42 -9.26
CA ASP A 125 -12.92 -29.58 -8.95
C ASP A 125 -13.08 -28.90 -7.59
N THR A 126 -12.60 -29.60 -6.55
CA THR A 126 -12.67 -29.14 -5.15
C THR A 126 -11.82 -27.91 -4.91
N ALA A 127 -10.67 -27.79 -5.58
CA ALA A 127 -9.74 -26.69 -5.38
C ALA A 127 -10.33 -25.39 -5.95
N TYR A 128 -11.00 -25.47 -7.10
CA TYR A 128 -11.73 -24.34 -7.65
C TYR A 128 -12.90 -23.92 -6.76
N LEU A 129 -13.69 -24.87 -6.26
CA LEU A 129 -14.81 -24.58 -5.36
C LEU A 129 -14.34 -23.88 -4.07
N GLU A 130 -13.30 -24.43 -3.43
CA GLU A 130 -12.70 -23.87 -2.22
C GLU A 130 -12.22 -22.43 -2.45
N SER A 131 -11.43 -22.21 -3.51
CA SER A 131 -10.90 -20.89 -3.84
C SER A 131 -11.99 -19.86 -4.18
N GLY A 132 -13.04 -20.30 -4.88
CA GLY A 132 -14.21 -19.46 -5.18
C GLY A 132 -14.93 -19.01 -3.92
N ILE A 133 -15.22 -19.94 -3.01
CA ILE A 133 -15.88 -19.66 -1.72
C ILE A 133 -15.00 -18.72 -0.87
N GLU A 134 -13.69 -18.99 -0.79
CA GLU A 134 -12.74 -18.15 -0.03
C GLU A 134 -12.68 -16.72 -0.57
N THR A 135 -12.61 -16.56 -1.90
CA THR A 135 -12.57 -15.23 -2.53
C THR A 135 -13.80 -14.40 -2.18
N ILE A 136 -14.98 -15.02 -2.21
CA ILE A 136 -16.25 -14.33 -1.93
C ILE A 136 -16.40 -14.05 -0.44
N ALA A 137 -16.03 -15.00 0.43
CA ALA A 137 -16.06 -14.81 1.87
C ALA A 137 -15.13 -13.68 2.33
N THR A 138 -13.88 -13.66 1.85
CA THR A 138 -12.93 -12.58 2.17
C THR A 138 -13.32 -11.24 1.54
N GLY A 139 -13.97 -11.25 0.38
CA GLY A 139 -14.53 -10.07 -0.25
C GLY A 139 -15.64 -9.44 0.58
N LYS A 140 -16.61 -10.25 1.04
CA LYS A 140 -17.70 -9.80 1.93
C LYS A 140 -17.16 -9.28 3.26
N ALA A 141 -16.22 -9.98 3.89
CA ALA A 141 -15.61 -9.53 5.15
C ALA A 141 -14.93 -8.15 5.02
N ARG A 142 -14.20 -7.92 3.91
CA ARG A 142 -13.60 -6.62 3.60
C ARG A 142 -14.64 -5.52 3.39
N GLN A 143 -15.75 -5.83 2.71
CA GLN A 143 -16.85 -4.87 2.51
C GLN A 143 -17.51 -4.49 3.85
N ASP A 144 -17.76 -5.47 4.72
CA ASP A 144 -18.35 -5.22 6.03
C ASP A 144 -17.43 -4.38 6.92
N GLU A 145 -16.12 -4.64 6.89
CA GLU A 145 -15.13 -3.84 7.61
C GLU A 145 -15.07 -2.40 7.10
N LEU A 146 -15.08 -2.21 5.78
CA LEU A 146 -15.16 -0.88 5.17
C LEU A 146 -16.46 -0.15 5.56
N ALA A 147 -17.60 -0.84 5.57
CA ALA A 147 -18.87 -0.26 5.97
C ALA A 147 -18.85 0.20 7.45
N ARG A 148 -18.29 -0.62 8.35
CA ARG A 148 -18.10 -0.26 9.77
C ARG A 148 -17.18 0.96 9.92
N SER A 149 -16.04 0.95 9.24
CA SER A 149 -15.09 2.07 9.26
C SER A 149 -15.73 3.37 8.75
N GLN A 150 -16.52 3.30 7.68
CA GLN A 150 -17.27 4.46 7.18
C GLN A 150 -18.33 4.96 8.18
N GLU A 151 -19.02 4.06 8.87
CA GLU A 151 -19.99 4.43 9.90
C GLU A 151 -19.31 5.12 11.09
N GLU A 152 -18.16 4.61 11.54
CA GLU A 152 -17.35 5.23 12.59
C GLU A 152 -16.86 6.62 12.17
N ALA A 153 -16.35 6.76 10.93
CA ALA A 153 -15.93 8.06 10.41
C ALA A 153 -17.09 9.07 10.36
N ARG A 154 -18.30 8.63 9.99
CA ARG A 154 -19.50 9.48 10.01
C ARG A 154 -19.89 9.90 11.43
N LYS A 155 -19.81 8.98 12.40
CA LYS A 155 -20.07 9.29 13.81
C LYS A 155 -19.06 10.30 14.35
N ALA A 156 -17.78 10.07 14.10
CA ALA A 156 -16.70 10.99 14.49
C ALA A 156 -16.86 12.37 13.85
N ALA A 157 -17.24 12.44 12.57
CA ALA A 157 -17.52 13.71 11.89
C ALA A 157 -18.72 14.45 12.51
N ALA A 158 -19.81 13.74 12.82
CA ALA A 158 -20.98 14.33 13.48
C ALA A 158 -20.67 14.79 14.91
N GLU A 159 -19.83 14.07 15.65
CA GLU A 159 -19.36 14.49 16.97
C GLU A 159 -18.46 15.72 16.90
N HIS A 160 -17.54 15.75 15.93
CA HIS A 160 -16.69 16.91 15.69
C HIS A 160 -17.50 18.15 15.32
N GLU A 161 -18.51 18.01 14.46
CA GLU A 161 -19.42 19.10 14.12
C GLU A 161 -20.16 19.63 15.36
N LYS A 162 -20.72 18.74 16.19
CA LYS A 162 -21.35 19.13 17.46
C LYS A 162 -20.37 19.84 18.40
N ALA A 163 -19.14 19.35 18.50
CA ALA A 163 -18.11 20.00 19.31
C ALA A 163 -17.79 21.41 18.79
N MET A 164 -17.66 21.58 17.46
CA MET A 164 -17.48 22.90 16.85
C MET A 164 -18.67 23.84 17.10
N GLN A 165 -19.90 23.33 17.03
CA GLN A 165 -21.10 24.12 17.34
C GLN A 165 -21.12 24.58 18.81
N LEU A 166 -20.74 23.71 19.75
CA LEU A 166 -20.64 24.07 21.17
C LEU A 166 -19.54 25.12 21.42
N ILE A 167 -18.39 24.98 20.77
CA ILE A 167 -17.31 25.98 20.84
C ILE A 167 -17.80 27.33 20.28
N ALA A 168 -18.46 27.34 19.12
CA ALA A 168 -19.00 28.55 18.52
C ALA A 168 -20.06 29.22 19.41
N ALA A 169 -20.94 28.42 20.03
CA ALA A 169 -21.94 28.92 20.97
C ALA A 169 -21.27 29.56 22.20
N ALA A 170 -20.28 28.88 22.80
CA ALA A 170 -19.51 29.39 23.94
C ALA A 170 -18.77 30.70 23.60
N GLN A 171 -18.14 30.78 22.42
CA GLN A 171 -17.49 32.00 21.94
C GLN A 171 -18.49 33.15 21.78
N SER A 172 -19.70 32.87 21.27
CA SER A 172 -20.75 33.91 21.15
C SER A 172 -21.22 34.44 22.50
N GLU A 173 -21.30 33.58 23.52
CA GLU A 173 -21.68 33.97 24.88
C GLU A 173 -20.58 34.78 25.58
N GLU A 174 -19.32 34.41 25.36
CA GLU A 174 -18.16 35.17 25.84
C GLU A 174 -18.13 36.57 25.22
N LEU A 175 -18.33 36.70 23.90
CA LEU A 175 -18.41 38.00 23.22
C LEU A 175 -19.56 38.87 23.76
N ARG A 176 -20.73 38.29 24.04
CA ARG A 176 -21.85 39.01 24.66
C ARG A 176 -21.52 39.51 26.07
N THR A 177 -20.82 38.69 26.84
CA THR A 177 -20.37 39.05 28.19
C THR A 177 -19.35 40.18 28.15
N GLN A 178 -18.40 40.12 27.21
CA GLN A 178 -17.42 41.19 26.99
C GLN A 178 -18.08 42.48 26.50
N ALA A 179 -19.03 42.39 25.56
CA ALA A 179 -19.77 43.54 25.07
C ALA A 179 -20.54 44.25 26.19
N THR A 180 -21.13 43.49 27.12
CA THR A 180 -21.83 44.06 28.27
C THR A 180 -20.86 44.80 29.22
N LYS A 181 -19.67 44.24 29.46
CA LYS A 181 -18.64 44.87 30.31
C LYS A 181 -18.05 46.14 29.68
N LEU A 182 -17.83 46.11 28.36
CA LEU A 182 -17.16 47.17 27.61
C LEU A 182 -18.14 48.16 26.95
N ALA A 183 -19.45 47.99 27.15
CA ALA A 183 -20.52 48.83 26.61
C ALA A 183 -20.23 50.35 26.62
N PRO A 184 -19.77 50.97 27.74
CA PRO A 184 -19.52 52.42 27.74
C PRO A 184 -18.41 52.85 26.77
N GLU A 185 -17.34 52.06 26.63
CA GLU A 185 -16.26 52.37 25.69
C GLU A 185 -16.67 52.07 24.24
N MET A 186 -17.43 51.00 24.03
CA MET A 186 -17.94 50.65 22.70
C MET A 186 -18.90 51.71 22.17
N GLU A 187 -19.82 52.23 23.00
CA GLU A 187 -20.75 53.30 22.60
C GLU A 187 -19.99 54.60 22.29
N ARG A 188 -19.01 54.95 23.12
CA ARG A 188 -18.17 56.13 22.95
C ARG A 188 -17.38 56.12 21.63
N HIS A 189 -16.88 54.95 21.22
CA HIS A 189 -16.08 54.78 20.00
C HIS A 189 -16.86 54.19 18.82
N GLN A 190 -18.18 54.00 18.96
CA GLN A 190 -19.08 53.41 17.96
C GLN A 190 -18.59 52.05 17.42
N VAL A 191 -18.17 51.17 18.33
CA VAL A 191 -17.61 49.86 18.00
C VAL A 191 -18.73 48.82 17.86
N PRO A 192 -18.87 48.15 16.70
CA PRO A 192 -19.79 47.02 16.54
C PRO A 192 -19.39 45.84 17.43
N VAL A 193 -20.37 45.06 17.89
CA VAL A 193 -20.11 43.89 18.77
C VAL A 193 -19.25 42.85 18.06
N GLU A 194 -19.39 42.70 16.75
CA GLU A 194 -18.64 41.78 15.93
C GLU A 194 -17.13 42.05 15.98
N TYR A 195 -16.73 43.31 16.17
CA TYR A 195 -15.32 43.70 16.19
C TYR A 195 -14.59 43.24 17.46
N LEU A 196 -15.32 42.86 18.51
CA LEU A 196 -14.73 42.26 19.71
C LEU A 196 -14.10 40.88 19.43
N ALA A 197 -14.40 40.25 18.29
CA ALA A 197 -13.67 39.06 17.85
C ALA A 197 -12.20 39.37 17.50
N ASN A 198 -11.83 40.64 17.30
CA ASN A 198 -10.44 41.05 17.23
C ASN A 198 -9.86 41.22 18.65
N PRO A 199 -8.89 40.38 19.06
CA PRO A 199 -8.36 40.38 20.43
C PRO A 199 -7.60 41.66 20.78
N GLU A 200 -6.96 42.31 19.80
CA GLU A 200 -6.18 43.53 20.01
C GLU A 200 -7.11 44.73 20.29
N LEU A 201 -8.23 44.83 19.56
CA LEU A 201 -9.26 45.83 19.84
C LEU A 201 -9.94 45.60 21.19
N ALA A 202 -10.31 44.35 21.51
CA ALA A 202 -10.91 44.02 22.80
C ALA A 202 -9.99 44.40 23.97
N GLN A 203 -8.68 44.15 23.85
CA GLN A 203 -7.69 44.58 24.83
C GLN A 203 -7.54 46.10 24.92
N ALA A 204 -7.61 46.82 23.80
CA ALA A 204 -7.55 48.29 23.79
C ALA A 204 -8.77 48.89 24.50
N LEU A 205 -9.98 48.38 24.22
CA LEU A 205 -11.21 48.75 24.92
C LEU A 205 -11.14 48.44 26.42
N GLN A 206 -10.62 47.27 26.79
CA GLN A 206 -10.44 46.90 28.19
C GLN A 206 -9.46 47.84 28.92
N ARG A 207 -8.40 48.30 28.24
CA ARG A 207 -7.45 49.28 28.79
C ARG A 207 -8.06 50.68 28.92
N ALA A 208 -8.90 51.09 27.98
CA ALA A 208 -9.67 52.33 28.11
C ALA A 208 -10.62 52.25 29.32
N HIS A 209 -11.38 51.16 29.43
CA HIS A 209 -12.30 50.93 30.56
C HIS A 209 -11.60 50.96 31.93
N ASN A 210 -10.39 50.42 32.01
CA ASN A 210 -9.60 50.36 33.24
C ASN A 210 -8.76 51.62 33.50
N ALA A 211 -8.77 52.61 32.60
CA ALA A 211 -7.90 53.78 32.70
C ALA A 211 -8.36 54.71 33.84
N LYS A 212 -7.52 54.83 34.87
CA LYS A 212 -7.79 55.71 36.03
C LYS A 212 -7.26 57.14 35.86
N THR A 213 -6.54 57.42 34.78
CA THR A 213 -5.90 58.72 34.52
C THR A 213 -6.24 59.23 33.12
N PRO A 214 -6.34 60.55 32.91
CA PRO A 214 -6.66 61.11 31.60
C PRO A 214 -5.59 60.77 30.55
N LYS A 215 -4.32 60.68 30.95
CA LYS A 215 -3.23 60.27 30.06
C LYS A 215 -3.37 58.82 29.60
N ALA A 216 -3.73 57.90 30.52
CA ALA A 216 -3.95 56.50 30.17
C ALA A 216 -5.20 56.31 29.28
N ALA A 217 -6.27 57.05 29.57
CA ALA A 217 -7.48 57.04 28.75
C ALA A 217 -7.19 57.53 27.33
N ALA A 218 -6.49 58.67 27.19
CA ALA A 218 -6.11 59.20 25.88
C ALA A 218 -5.20 58.24 25.08
N ALA A 219 -4.28 57.54 25.74
CA ALA A 219 -3.44 56.55 25.07
C ALA A 219 -4.24 55.34 24.57
N ALA A 220 -5.18 54.84 25.38
CA ALA A 220 -6.07 53.74 24.99
C ALA A 220 -7.04 54.16 23.87
N ASP A 221 -7.58 55.38 23.92
CA ASP A 221 -8.45 55.93 22.87
C ASP A 221 -7.73 56.03 21.52
N SER A 222 -6.45 56.44 21.51
CA SER A 222 -5.65 56.44 20.29
C SER A 222 -5.47 55.05 19.72
N GLU A 223 -5.23 54.05 20.58
CA GLU A 223 -5.06 52.68 20.12
C GLU A 223 -6.36 52.05 19.60
N ILE A 224 -7.50 52.37 20.23
CA ILE A 224 -8.83 51.96 19.71
C ILE A 224 -9.01 52.50 18.28
N LYS A 225 -8.66 53.76 18.03
CA LYS A 225 -8.74 54.37 16.68
C LYS A 225 -7.81 53.69 15.68
N GLU A 226 -6.57 53.37 16.07
CA GLU A 226 -5.63 52.63 15.23
C GLU A 226 -6.22 51.26 14.86
N ARG A 227 -6.76 50.52 15.84
CA ARG A 227 -7.35 49.18 15.62
C ARG A 227 -8.61 49.24 14.77
N LEU A 228 -9.50 50.21 14.98
CA LEU A 228 -10.68 50.40 14.13
C LEU A 228 -10.32 50.71 12.69
N PHE A 229 -9.28 51.52 12.47
CA PHE A 229 -8.78 51.81 11.13
C PHE A 229 -8.24 50.55 10.44
N LEU A 230 -7.41 49.76 11.13
CA LEU A 230 -6.86 48.51 10.60
C LEU A 230 -7.95 47.48 10.29
N ILE A 231 -8.93 47.30 11.18
CA ILE A 231 -10.09 46.43 10.91
C ILE A 231 -10.87 46.90 9.68
N GLY A 232 -10.98 48.22 9.46
CA GLY A 232 -11.58 48.77 8.26
C GLY A 232 -10.79 48.49 6.97
N LYS A 233 -9.50 48.15 7.06
CA LYS A 233 -8.63 47.84 5.92
C LYS A 233 -8.53 46.33 5.65
N ASP A 234 -8.26 45.55 6.70
CA ASP A 234 -7.94 44.14 6.59
C ASP A 234 -9.04 43.22 7.15
N GLY A 235 -10.11 43.78 7.70
CA GLY A 235 -11.15 43.03 8.39
C GLY A 235 -10.77 42.64 9.82
N ILE A 236 -11.70 41.96 10.49
CA ILE A 236 -11.61 41.65 11.94
C ILE A 236 -10.44 40.71 12.25
N ASN A 237 -10.09 39.82 11.33
CA ASN A 237 -9.01 38.84 11.49
C ASN A 237 -7.62 39.42 11.15
N GLY A 238 -7.56 40.62 10.56
CA GLY A 238 -6.33 41.20 10.02
C GLY A 238 -5.94 40.62 8.65
N PRO A 239 -4.74 40.97 8.15
CA PRO A 239 -4.30 40.61 6.80
C PRO A 239 -4.08 39.09 6.67
N ASP A 240 -4.46 38.54 5.53
CA ASP A 240 -4.20 37.12 5.23
C ASP A 240 -2.70 36.87 4.97
N ILE A 241 -2.26 35.64 5.20
CA ILE A 241 -0.86 35.22 5.01
C ILE A 241 -0.40 35.50 3.58
N GLU A 242 -1.26 35.33 2.58
CA GLU A 242 -0.94 35.62 1.17
C GLU A 242 -0.69 37.12 0.93
N GLN A 243 -1.46 37.99 1.58
CA GLN A 243 -1.27 39.44 1.53
C GLN A 243 0.07 39.82 2.16
N LEU A 244 0.36 39.30 3.35
CA LEU A 244 1.64 39.49 4.02
C LEU A 244 2.80 38.98 3.17
N ARG A 245 2.66 37.79 2.56
CA ARG A 245 3.69 37.23 1.67
C ARG A 245 3.98 38.14 0.50
N LYS A 246 2.95 38.57 -0.21
CA LYS A 246 3.10 39.46 -1.36
C LYS A 246 3.80 40.77 -0.99
N GLU A 247 3.46 41.36 0.15
CA GLU A 247 4.07 42.62 0.58
C GLU A 247 5.49 42.44 1.10
N THR A 248 5.74 41.47 1.96
CA THR A 248 7.08 41.23 2.52
C THR A 248 8.07 40.85 1.42
N THR A 249 7.67 40.02 0.45
CA THR A 249 8.55 39.64 -0.67
C THR A 249 8.82 40.78 -1.65
N ALA A 250 7.91 41.74 -1.78
CA ALA A 250 8.13 42.94 -2.59
C ALA A 250 9.12 43.91 -1.94
N ASN A 251 9.14 43.99 -0.61
CA ASN A 251 9.96 44.94 0.14
C ASN A 251 11.30 44.35 0.63
N LEU A 252 11.35 43.04 0.92
CA LEU A 252 12.54 42.33 1.40
C LEU A 252 12.95 41.23 0.42
N SER A 253 14.12 41.41 -0.19
CA SER A 253 14.74 40.39 -1.02
C SER A 253 15.20 39.20 -0.15
N GLY A 254 14.80 37.99 -0.53
CA GLY A 254 15.18 36.74 0.16
C GLY A 254 14.10 36.15 1.07
N ALA A 255 12.97 36.84 1.28
CA ALA A 255 11.80 36.23 1.92
C ALA A 255 11.16 35.20 0.97
N GLY A 256 10.88 34.00 1.49
CA GLY A 256 10.26 32.89 0.76
C GLY A 256 9.30 32.10 1.63
N ASP A 257 8.58 31.14 1.04
CA ASP A 257 7.48 30.40 1.69
C ASP A 257 7.87 29.74 3.02
N MET A 258 9.13 29.32 3.15
CA MET A 258 9.65 28.70 4.36
C MET A 258 9.64 29.64 5.57
N HIS A 259 9.78 30.96 5.38
CA HIS A 259 9.78 31.94 6.48
C HIS A 259 8.36 32.18 7.01
N PHE A 260 7.33 32.05 6.18
CA PHE A 260 5.93 32.17 6.58
C PHE A 260 5.43 30.97 7.41
N ARG A 261 6.28 29.96 7.62
CA ARG A 261 6.05 28.89 8.60
C ARG A 261 6.48 29.29 10.02
N ASP A 262 7.32 30.32 10.17
CA ASP A 262 7.71 30.86 11.48
C ASP A 262 6.65 31.87 11.96
N PRO A 263 5.93 31.59 13.07
CA PRO A 263 4.91 32.49 13.58
C PRO A 263 5.47 33.87 13.99
N VAL A 264 6.74 33.95 14.38
CA VAL A 264 7.36 35.23 14.74
C VAL A 264 7.64 36.07 13.50
N PHE A 265 8.07 35.44 12.40
CA PHE A 265 8.22 36.10 11.12
C PHE A 265 6.89 36.64 10.60
N VAL A 266 5.82 35.84 10.65
CA VAL A 266 4.48 36.27 10.25
C VAL A 266 4.01 37.45 11.12
N LYS A 267 4.27 37.40 12.43
CA LYS A 267 3.96 38.50 13.34
C LYS A 267 4.71 39.78 12.97
N ALA A 268 6.00 39.71 12.70
CA ALA A 268 6.80 40.87 12.29
C ALA A 268 6.32 41.43 10.93
N ALA A 269 5.96 40.55 9.99
CA ALA A 269 5.37 40.96 8.71
C ALA A 269 4.05 41.70 8.91
N LYS A 270 3.19 41.19 9.81
CA LYS A 270 1.94 41.85 10.21
C LYS A 270 2.21 43.22 10.85
N GLU A 271 3.15 43.32 11.79
CA GLU A 271 3.49 44.59 12.44
C GLU A 271 4.03 45.63 11.45
N MET A 272 4.83 45.22 10.47
CA MET A 272 5.32 46.07 9.39
C MET A 272 4.17 46.57 8.49
N HIS A 273 3.26 45.66 8.11
CA HIS A 273 2.06 45.97 7.33
C HIS A 273 1.16 46.99 8.05
N GLU A 274 0.84 46.73 9.32
CA GLU A 274 0.02 47.62 10.14
C GLU A 274 0.66 49.01 10.28
N ALA A 275 1.97 49.07 10.57
CA ALA A 275 2.68 50.34 10.70
C ALA A 275 2.61 51.18 9.41
N LYS A 276 2.74 50.53 8.25
CA LYS A 276 2.60 51.19 6.95
C LYS A 276 1.17 51.70 6.72
N LEU A 277 0.15 50.88 6.93
CA LEU A 277 -1.25 51.30 6.77
C LEU A 277 -1.58 52.47 7.71
N LEU A 278 -1.13 52.42 8.95
CA LEU A 278 -1.35 53.48 9.93
C LEU A 278 -0.64 54.79 9.51
N ALA A 279 0.58 54.71 8.98
CA ALA A 279 1.28 55.87 8.44
C ALA A 279 0.53 56.48 7.24
N GLU A 280 0.05 55.65 6.31
CA GLU A 280 -0.80 56.07 5.18
C GLU A 280 -2.12 56.70 5.64
N GLY A 281 -2.67 56.22 6.76
CA GLY A 281 -3.85 56.77 7.43
C GLY A 281 -3.61 58.07 8.21
N GLY A 282 -2.37 58.59 8.23
CA GLY A 282 -2.00 59.81 8.93
C GLY A 282 -1.84 59.66 10.44
N PHE A 283 -1.72 58.43 10.97
CA PHE A 283 -1.44 58.19 12.38
C PHE A 283 0.04 58.43 12.69
N ILE A 284 0.32 59.18 13.76
CA ILE A 284 1.69 59.59 14.12
C ILE A 284 2.36 58.57 15.08
N GLY A 285 1.57 57.71 15.70
CA GLY A 285 2.02 56.73 16.69
C GLY A 285 1.63 57.11 18.12
N SER A 286 1.96 56.23 19.05
CA SER A 286 1.77 56.46 20.48
C SER A 286 2.89 57.33 21.04
N PRO A 287 2.72 57.98 22.20
CA PRO A 287 3.80 58.74 22.86
C PRO A 287 5.06 57.91 23.16
N SER A 288 4.96 56.59 23.14
CA SER A 288 6.03 55.62 23.39
C SER A 288 6.75 55.12 22.13
N ALA A 289 6.16 55.27 20.95
CA ALA A 289 6.76 54.83 19.68
C ALA A 289 6.07 55.51 18.48
N SER A 290 6.85 56.20 17.65
CA SER A 290 6.36 56.71 16.35
C SER A 290 6.04 55.56 15.39
N MET A 291 5.25 55.81 14.34
CA MET A 291 4.98 54.78 13.33
C MET A 291 6.26 54.31 12.62
N GLU A 292 7.19 55.21 12.36
CA GLU A 292 8.51 54.91 11.81
C GLU A 292 9.29 53.94 12.71
N GLN A 293 9.33 54.18 14.03
CA GLN A 293 9.99 53.27 14.98
C GLN A 293 9.32 51.91 15.08
N ARG A 294 7.99 51.83 14.87
CA ARG A 294 7.27 50.55 14.82
C ARG A 294 7.64 49.78 13.55
N TYR A 295 7.69 50.47 12.40
CA TYR A 295 8.11 49.90 11.13
C TYR A 295 9.57 49.39 11.19
N GLU A 296 10.51 50.22 11.64
CA GLU A 296 11.92 49.86 11.78
C GLU A 296 12.13 48.64 12.69
N ARG A 297 11.37 48.54 13.79
CA ARG A 297 11.43 47.38 14.69
C ARG A 297 10.97 46.11 14.00
N ALA A 298 9.85 46.18 13.28
CA ALA A 298 9.29 45.05 12.56
C ALA A 298 10.23 44.60 11.43
N GLU A 299 10.77 45.55 10.67
CA GLU A 299 11.76 45.30 9.63
C GLU A 299 13.03 44.64 10.21
N LYS A 300 13.53 45.13 11.33
CA LYS A 300 14.69 44.54 12.00
C LYS A 300 14.45 43.09 12.44
N GLU A 301 13.25 42.77 12.94
CA GLU A 301 12.90 41.39 13.31
C GLU A 301 12.82 40.50 12.06
N LEU A 302 12.23 40.99 10.97
CA LEU A 302 12.20 40.26 9.70
C LEU A 302 13.61 39.94 9.20
N PHE A 303 14.52 40.92 9.18
CA PHE A 303 15.91 40.70 8.78
C PHE A 303 16.64 39.72 9.70
N ALA A 304 16.48 39.82 11.02
CA ALA A 304 17.10 38.90 11.97
C ALA A 304 16.69 37.44 11.70
N ARG A 305 15.43 37.21 11.31
CA ARG A 305 14.89 35.89 10.99
C ARG A 305 15.30 35.38 9.60
N LEU A 306 15.44 36.27 8.61
CA LEU A 306 15.99 35.93 7.30
C LEU A 306 17.43 35.43 7.44
N GLU A 307 18.27 36.12 8.22
CA GLU A 307 19.65 35.70 8.48
C GLU A 307 19.75 34.38 9.25
N GLY A 308 18.84 34.14 10.21
CA GLY A 308 18.80 32.90 10.99
C GLY A 308 18.56 31.68 10.11
N VAL A 309 17.56 31.75 9.22
CA VAL A 309 17.27 30.67 8.26
C VAL A 309 18.37 30.55 7.19
N GLY A 310 18.96 31.66 6.74
CA GLY A 310 20.13 31.63 5.86
C GLY A 310 21.30 30.85 6.46
N ARG A 311 21.59 31.07 7.75
CA ARG A 311 22.59 30.30 8.51
C ARG A 311 22.19 28.85 8.73
N GLU A 312 20.91 28.53 8.97
CA GLU A 312 20.45 27.14 9.08
C GLU A 312 20.53 26.36 7.76
N ILE A 313 20.24 27.02 6.62
CA ILE A 313 20.41 26.42 5.29
C ILE A 313 21.89 26.20 5.02
N GLU A 314 22.73 27.20 5.31
CA GLU A 314 24.18 27.07 5.19
C GLU A 314 24.71 25.94 6.07
N GLU A 315 24.25 25.82 7.32
CA GLU A 315 24.63 24.76 8.25
C GLU A 315 24.10 23.38 7.86
N ARG A 316 22.95 23.26 7.19
CA ARG A 316 22.50 21.97 6.59
C ARG A 316 23.29 21.59 5.34
N VAL A 317 23.66 22.57 4.52
CA VAL A 317 24.40 22.35 3.28
C VAL A 317 25.89 22.09 3.55
N THR A 318 26.45 22.72 4.59
CA THR A 318 27.87 22.61 4.97
C THR A 318 28.12 21.71 6.17
N GLY A 319 27.11 21.45 7.00
CA GLY A 319 27.20 20.67 8.23
C GLY A 319 26.62 19.26 8.11
N ASN A 320 27.49 18.30 8.40
CA ASN A 320 27.26 16.90 8.80
C ASN A 320 26.50 15.91 7.90
N ASP A 321 25.66 16.32 6.94
CA ASP A 321 25.02 15.37 6.00
C ASP A 321 25.90 15.03 4.79
N SER A 322 26.96 15.81 4.56
CA SER A 322 27.90 15.56 3.45
C SER A 322 28.71 14.27 3.64
N SER A 323 28.89 13.78 4.86
CA SER A 323 29.55 12.50 5.15
C SER A 323 28.63 11.33 4.80
N GLN A 324 27.35 11.41 5.16
CA GLN A 324 26.36 10.37 4.88
C GLN A 324 26.04 10.26 3.38
N LEU A 325 25.97 11.39 2.68
CA LEU A 325 25.81 11.43 1.22
C LEU A 325 27.07 10.94 0.49
N LYS A 326 28.27 11.26 0.98
CA LYS A 326 29.52 10.69 0.42
C LYS A 326 29.59 9.19 0.63
N ASP A 327 29.20 8.68 1.79
CA ASP A 327 29.20 7.24 2.07
C ASP A 327 28.15 6.48 1.27
N GLN A 328 26.97 7.07 1.04
CA GLN A 328 25.96 6.51 0.14
C GLN A 328 26.38 6.56 -1.32
N ALA A 329 26.98 7.68 -1.77
CA ALA A 329 27.49 7.84 -3.13
C ALA A 329 28.65 6.87 -3.42
N LEU A 330 29.60 6.70 -2.48
CA LEU A 330 30.65 5.69 -2.60
C LEU A 330 30.07 4.27 -2.63
N LYS A 331 29.07 3.95 -1.80
CA LYS A 331 28.42 2.62 -1.80
C LYS A 331 27.65 2.35 -3.09
N THR A 332 26.96 3.35 -3.66
CA THR A 332 26.23 3.20 -4.92
C THR A 332 27.17 3.15 -6.12
N GLU A 333 28.22 3.97 -6.18
CA GLU A 333 29.25 3.89 -7.23
C GLU A 333 29.97 2.54 -7.22
N THR A 334 30.33 2.04 -6.03
CA THR A 334 31.01 0.75 -5.90
C THR A 334 30.09 -0.39 -6.34
N ALA A 335 28.78 -0.33 -6.05
CA ALA A 335 27.81 -1.34 -6.50
C ALA A 335 27.52 -1.27 -8.01
N SER A 336 27.48 -0.08 -8.62
CA SER A 336 27.27 0.09 -10.07
C SER A 336 28.48 -0.36 -10.90
N ALA A 337 29.69 -0.29 -10.34
CA ALA A 337 30.91 -0.75 -11.02
C ALA A 337 30.98 -2.29 -11.11
N THR A 338 30.49 -3.03 -10.10
CA THR A 338 30.57 -4.50 -10.05
C THR A 338 29.59 -5.22 -10.99
N GLY A 339 28.54 -4.53 -11.45
CA GLY A 339 27.49 -5.09 -12.33
C GLY A 339 27.50 -4.58 -13.78
N TYR A 340 28.40 -3.65 -14.12
CA TYR A 340 28.47 -3.05 -15.45
C TYR A 340 28.92 -4.08 -16.51
N GLY A 341 28.17 -4.19 -17.61
CA GLY A 341 28.40 -5.20 -18.65
C GLY A 341 27.76 -6.57 -18.38
N SER A 342 27.02 -6.74 -17.28
CA SER A 342 26.22 -7.94 -17.02
C SER A 342 24.96 -8.01 -17.89
N ALA A 343 24.35 -9.20 -18.01
CA ALA A 343 23.11 -9.38 -18.76
C ALA A 343 21.96 -8.49 -18.24
N GLU A 344 21.86 -8.32 -16.92
CA GLU A 344 20.88 -7.43 -16.29
C GLU A 344 21.13 -5.96 -16.59
N HIS A 345 22.40 -5.53 -16.64
CA HIS A 345 22.78 -4.17 -17.02
C HIS A 345 22.36 -3.86 -18.47
N HIS A 346 22.56 -4.82 -19.39
CA HIS A 346 22.12 -4.68 -20.77
C HIS A 346 20.59 -4.70 -20.92
N ALA A 347 19.88 -5.47 -20.11
CA ALA A 347 18.41 -5.46 -20.10
C ALA A 347 17.84 -4.10 -19.67
N LYS A 348 18.35 -3.52 -18.59
CA LYS A 348 17.95 -2.18 -18.12
C LYS A 348 18.33 -1.07 -19.12
N PHE A 349 19.45 -1.23 -19.82
CA PHE A 349 19.84 -0.31 -20.89
C PHE A 349 18.93 -0.41 -22.13
N ALA A 350 18.41 -1.60 -22.44
CA ALA A 350 17.41 -1.75 -23.50
C ALA A 350 16.08 -1.10 -23.09
N GLU A 351 15.64 -1.28 -21.84
CA GLU A 351 14.42 -0.70 -21.29
C GLU A 351 14.46 0.84 -21.31
N SER A 352 15.59 1.47 -20.99
CA SER A 352 15.72 2.93 -21.08
C SER A 352 15.73 3.47 -22.52
N LEU A 353 16.19 2.66 -23.49
CA LEU A 353 16.09 3.00 -24.91
C LEU A 353 14.65 2.86 -25.43
N GLU A 354 13.88 1.92 -24.89
CA GLU A 354 12.45 1.80 -25.16
C GLU A 354 11.67 2.98 -24.58
N GLU A 355 11.96 3.39 -23.35
CA GLU A 355 11.32 4.55 -22.69
C GLU A 355 11.59 5.87 -23.43
N THR A 356 12.76 5.98 -24.06
CA THR A 356 13.13 7.14 -24.90
C THR A 356 12.62 7.05 -26.35
N GLY A 357 11.86 6.01 -26.68
CA GLY A 357 11.16 5.85 -27.96
C GLY A 357 12.02 5.32 -29.12
N ALA A 358 13.14 4.64 -28.84
CA ALA A 358 13.97 4.04 -29.87
C ALA A 358 13.28 2.83 -30.53
N SER A 359 13.45 2.66 -31.84
CA SER A 359 12.92 1.48 -32.55
C SER A 359 13.70 0.20 -32.20
N GLU A 360 13.06 -0.96 -32.30
CA GLU A 360 13.64 -2.26 -31.95
C GLU A 360 14.95 -2.58 -32.70
N ALA A 361 15.11 -2.08 -33.93
CA ALA A 361 16.35 -2.21 -34.70
C ALA A 361 17.49 -1.33 -34.12
N GLN A 362 17.16 -0.13 -33.64
CA GLN A 362 18.11 0.79 -32.99
C GLN A 362 18.53 0.28 -31.60
N ILE A 363 17.57 -0.28 -30.84
CA ILE A 363 17.84 -0.90 -29.53
C ILE A 363 18.81 -2.06 -29.71
N ARG A 364 18.54 -2.98 -30.66
CA ARG A 364 19.45 -4.09 -30.97
C ARG A 364 20.84 -3.63 -31.37
N GLY A 365 20.95 -2.65 -32.28
CA GLY A 365 22.24 -2.10 -32.70
C GLY A 365 23.04 -1.47 -31.54
N ARG A 366 22.38 -0.69 -30.68
CA ARG A 366 23.00 -0.07 -29.51
C ARG A 366 23.36 -1.07 -28.42
N LEU A 367 22.56 -2.12 -28.25
CA LEU A 367 22.84 -3.19 -27.29
C LEU A 367 24.07 -4.01 -27.72
N THR A 368 24.24 -4.26 -29.01
CA THR A 368 25.44 -4.92 -29.56
C THR A 368 26.69 -4.06 -29.35
N ALA A 369 26.60 -2.75 -29.58
CA ALA A 369 27.69 -1.82 -29.29
C ALA A 369 28.04 -1.79 -27.79
N ALA A 370 27.03 -1.66 -26.93
CA ALA A 370 27.23 -1.64 -25.48
C ALA A 370 27.87 -2.95 -24.94
N ARG A 371 27.54 -4.12 -25.52
CA ARG A 371 28.18 -5.40 -25.18
C ARG A 371 29.65 -5.46 -25.60
N SER A 372 30.02 -4.77 -26.69
CA SER A 372 31.41 -4.69 -27.15
C SER A 372 32.28 -3.76 -26.29
N GLU A 373 31.65 -2.81 -25.60
CA GLU A 373 32.29 -1.80 -24.74
C GLU A 373 32.21 -2.16 -23.25
N GLY A 374 32.34 -3.43 -22.87
CA GLY A 374 32.08 -3.98 -21.52
C GLY A 374 32.91 -3.44 -20.33
N THR A 375 33.44 -2.23 -20.42
CA THR A 375 34.15 -1.50 -19.35
C THR A 375 33.34 -0.28 -18.93
N HIS A 376 33.13 -0.10 -17.63
CA HIS A 376 32.40 1.06 -17.08
C HIS A 376 33.07 2.40 -17.49
N PRO A 377 32.31 3.45 -17.85
CA PRO A 377 32.85 4.72 -18.33
C PRO A 377 33.78 5.42 -17.33
N SER A 378 33.65 5.12 -16.02
CA SER A 378 34.61 5.61 -15.00
C SER A 378 36.03 5.07 -15.18
N ALA A 379 36.23 3.94 -15.88
CA ALA A 379 37.56 3.43 -16.20
C ALA A 379 38.34 4.34 -17.17
N ALA A 380 37.63 5.13 -18.00
CA ALA A 380 38.26 6.15 -18.83
C ALA A 380 38.78 7.34 -17.99
N VAL A 381 38.16 7.59 -16.83
CA VAL A 381 38.53 8.68 -15.91
C VAL A 381 39.70 8.28 -15.00
N THR A 382 39.85 7.00 -14.67
CA THR A 382 40.94 6.50 -13.80
C THR A 382 42.30 6.35 -14.50
N MET A 383 42.33 6.32 -15.84
CA MET A 383 43.58 6.27 -16.64
C MET A 383 44.38 7.60 -16.67
N GLY A 384 43.98 8.62 -15.91
CA GLY A 384 44.68 9.90 -15.78
C GLY A 384 45.87 9.94 -14.81
N LYS A 385 46.30 8.82 -14.23
CA LYS A 385 47.36 8.80 -13.19
C LYS A 385 48.49 7.81 -13.50
N GLY A 386 49.05 7.92 -14.70
CA GLY A 386 50.28 7.21 -15.09
C GLY A 386 51.09 8.06 -16.07
N ALA A 387 52.20 8.62 -15.62
CA ALA A 387 53.08 9.46 -16.43
C ALA A 387 53.50 8.75 -17.73
N ALA A 388 53.15 9.33 -18.87
CA ALA A 388 53.73 8.96 -20.16
C ALA A 388 55.23 9.30 -20.13
N LYS A 389 56.07 8.29 -19.93
CA LYS A 389 57.53 8.42 -20.05
C LYS A 389 57.88 8.89 -21.46
N ALA A 390 58.40 10.11 -21.57
CA ALA A 390 58.98 10.64 -22.79
C ALA A 390 60.11 9.69 -23.28
N ARG A 391 59.90 9.08 -24.45
CA ARG A 391 60.92 8.28 -25.14
C ARG A 391 61.91 9.25 -25.78
N LYS A 392 63.14 9.27 -25.27
CA LYS A 392 64.27 10.04 -25.78
C LYS A 392 64.61 9.59 -27.21
N SER A 393 64.21 10.34 -28.23
CA SER A 393 64.70 10.16 -29.59
C SER A 393 66.00 10.94 -29.77
N ARG A 394 66.99 10.27 -30.38
CA ARG A 394 68.33 10.77 -30.66
C ARG A 394 68.31 11.55 -31.98
N ALA A 395 69.07 12.63 -32.04
CA ALA A 395 69.25 13.47 -33.23
C ALA A 395 69.85 12.70 -34.42
N GLY A 396 69.38 13.00 -35.64
CA GLY A 396 70.00 12.56 -36.89
C GLY A 396 69.25 13.00 -38.16
N ALA A 397 69.79 14.01 -38.84
CA ALA A 397 69.82 14.29 -40.29
C ALA A 397 68.53 14.50 -41.13
N ALA A 398 68.20 15.78 -41.35
CA ALA A 398 68.26 16.53 -42.63
C ALA A 398 67.41 16.17 -43.89
N VAL A 399 67.15 17.26 -44.63
CA VAL A 399 66.69 17.43 -46.04
C VAL A 399 65.17 17.34 -46.23
N GLY A 400 64.44 18.30 -46.81
CA GLY A 400 64.72 19.59 -47.45
C GLY A 400 63.45 20.01 -48.21
N ALA A 401 63.24 21.33 -48.40
CA ALA A 401 62.62 21.97 -49.60
C ALA A 401 61.23 21.49 -50.10
N GLU A 402 60.22 22.28 -50.45
CA GLU A 402 60.09 23.66 -50.91
C GLU A 402 58.57 23.98 -50.95
N ARG A 403 58.12 25.16 -50.50
CA ARG A 403 57.46 26.21 -51.32
C ARG A 403 56.48 25.77 -52.43
N SER A 404 55.20 26.07 -52.23
CA SER A 404 54.36 27.02 -53.00
C SER A 404 52.97 27.02 -52.33
N LYS A 405 52.33 28.09 -51.88
CA LYS A 405 51.99 29.44 -52.36
C LYS A 405 51.04 29.47 -53.56
N GLY A 406 49.79 29.83 -53.27
CA GLY A 406 48.69 30.15 -54.19
C GLY A 406 47.42 29.55 -53.59
N GLY A 407 46.50 30.28 -52.97
CA GLY A 407 45.93 31.58 -53.34
C GLY A 407 44.42 31.37 -53.47
N PRO A 408 43.57 32.26 -52.93
CA PRO A 408 42.20 31.94 -52.52
C PRO A 408 41.18 32.22 -53.62
N SER A 409 39.96 31.66 -53.52
CA SER A 409 38.73 32.32 -53.99
C SER A 409 37.47 31.59 -53.52
N ARG A 410 36.68 32.36 -52.75
CA ARG A 410 35.23 32.34 -52.51
C ARG A 410 34.64 31.24 -51.64
#